data_AF-A0A2A5JW30-F1
#
_entry.id   AF-A0A2A5JW30-F1
#
_cell.length_a   1.000
_cell.length_b   1.000
_cell.length_c   1.000
_cell.angle_alpha   90.00
_cell.angle_beta   90.00
_cell.angle_gamma   90.00
#
_symmetry.space_group_name_H-M   'P 1'
#
loop_
_entity.id
_entity.type
_entity.pdbx_description
1 polymer ?
#
loop_
_entity_poly.entity_id
_entity_poly.type
_entity_poly.pdbx_seq_one_letter_code
_entity_poly.pdbx_strand_id
1 'polypeptide(L)'
;MEKIAIYVEQQKVALDYIKHLTTLSTGSILLLTLLLEKFFSTPNSEWLVLLTFGCFTGAILFLSFAAFGVLLSIRGEVKSSVQHFTAISFIIGIICFIVALISLSGFALVNWWGSMK
;
A
#
# COMPACT_ATOMS: atom_id res chain seq x y z
N MET A 1 9.45 11.57 31.93
CA MET A 1 8.09 11.53 31.34
C MET A 1 8.08 12.08 29.91
N GLU A 2 8.82 13.14 29.60
CA GLU A 2 8.90 13.75 28.26
C GLU A 2 9.27 12.78 27.13
N LYS A 3 10.27 11.90 27.33
CA LYS A 3 10.65 10.90 26.30
C LYS A 3 9.51 9.96 25.91
N ILE A 4 8.68 9.54 26.87
CA ILE A 4 7.56 8.62 26.62
C ILE A 4 6.49 9.32 25.76
N ALA A 5 6.23 10.60 26.01
CA ALA A 5 5.29 11.39 25.21
C ALA A 5 5.74 11.50 23.74
N ILE A 6 7.04 11.74 23.51
CA ILE A 6 7.61 11.83 22.15
C ILE A 6 7.49 10.48 21.41
N TYR A 7 7.74 9.34 22.07
CA TYR A 7 7.60 8.01 21.45
C TYR A 7 6.15 7.70 21.05
N VAL A 8 5.18 8.03 21.89
CA VAL A 8 3.76 7.83 21.58
C VAL A 8 3.33 8.73 20.43
N GLU A 9 3.82 9.97 20.38
CA GLU A 9 3.54 10.91 19.30
C GLU A 9 4.10 10.43 17.96
N GLN A 10 5.33 9.91 17.94
CA GLN A 10 5.93 9.31 16.74
C GLN A 10 5.13 8.09 16.25
N GLN A 11 4.69 7.22 17.14
CA GLN A 11 3.88 6.04 16.78
C GLN A 11 2.50 6.44 16.26
N LYS A 12 1.90 7.51 16.80
CA LYS A 12 0.63 8.06 16.32
C LYS A 12 0.76 8.63 14.91
N VAL A 13 1.82 9.39 14.64
CA VAL A 13 2.12 9.92 13.30
C VAL A 13 2.33 8.79 12.30
N ALA A 14 3.11 7.75 12.66
CA ALA A 14 3.32 6.59 11.79
C ALA A 14 2.01 5.86 11.46
N LEU A 15 1.13 5.69 12.44
CA LEU A 15 -0.17 5.04 12.24
C LEU A 15 -1.08 5.89 11.32
N ASP A 16 -1.01 7.22 11.42
CA ASP A 16 -1.74 8.13 10.54
C ASP A 16 -1.25 8.06 9.09
N TYR A 17 0.08 8.01 8.88
CA TYR A 17 0.66 7.75 7.55
C TYR A 17 0.22 6.42 6.97
N ILE A 18 0.22 5.35 7.76
CA ILE A 18 -0.24 4.04 7.31
C ILE A 18 -1.70 4.10 6.87
N LYS A 19 -2.58 4.76 7.64
CA LYS A 19 -3.99 4.94 7.25
C LYS A 19 -4.14 5.69 5.93
N HIS A 20 -3.38 6.77 5.73
CA HIS A 20 -3.40 7.52 4.48
C HIS A 20 -2.96 6.66 3.29
N LEU A 21 -1.85 5.94 3.42
CA LEU A 21 -1.36 5.04 2.37
C LEU A 21 -2.35 3.92 2.04
N THR A 22 -2.99 3.34 3.06
CA THR A 22 -3.96 2.25 2.87
C THR A 22 -5.22 2.74 2.18
N THR A 23 -5.71 3.93 2.55
CA THR A 23 -6.85 4.59 1.89
C THR A 23 -6.52 4.90 0.44
N LEU A 24 -5.34 5.46 0.18
CA LEU A 24 -4.90 5.81 -1.17
C LEU A 24 -4.73 4.55 -2.03
N SER A 25 -4.18 3.47 -1.49
CA SER A 25 -4.11 2.16 -2.16
C SER A 25 -5.49 1.63 -2.53
N THR A 26 -6.46 1.75 -1.63
CA THR A 26 -7.85 1.33 -1.88
C THR A 26 -8.49 2.20 -2.98
N GLY A 27 -8.26 3.51 -2.95
CA GLY A 27 -8.68 4.42 -4.03
C GLY A 27 -8.03 4.08 -5.38
N SER A 28 -6.77 3.66 -5.40
CA SER A 28 -6.08 3.21 -6.61
C SER A 28 -6.65 1.90 -7.16
N ILE A 29 -7.06 0.96 -6.30
CA ILE A 29 -7.79 -0.25 -6.73
C ILE A 29 -9.12 0.13 -7.38
N LEU A 30 -9.88 1.05 -6.78
CA LEU A 30 -11.14 1.51 -7.36
C LEU A 30 -10.92 2.19 -8.72
N LEU A 31 -9.87 3.01 -8.85
CA LEU A 31 -9.47 3.59 -10.13
C LEU A 31 -9.13 2.52 -11.17
N LEU A 32 -8.39 1.47 -10.78
CA LEU A 32 -8.09 0.34 -11.65
C LEU A 32 -9.38 -0.34 -12.14
N THR A 33 -10.32 -0.63 -11.23
CA THR A 33 -11.60 -1.26 -11.60
C THR A 33 -12.44 -0.38 -12.52
N LEU A 34 -12.48 0.93 -12.27
CA LEU A 34 -13.19 1.89 -13.12
C LEU A 34 -12.56 1.99 -14.52
N LEU A 35 -11.23 2.03 -14.60
CA LEU A 35 -10.53 2.02 -15.89
C LEU A 35 -10.86 0.76 -16.69
N LEU A 36 -10.88 -0.39 -16.03
CA LEU A 36 -11.22 -1.67 -16.67
C LEU A 36 -12.67 -1.68 -17.18
N GLU A 37 -13.62 -1.22 -16.37
CA GLU A 37 -15.05 -1.24 -16.70
C GLU A 37 -15.43 -0.21 -17.77
N LYS A 38 -14.91 1.03 -17.68
CA LYS A 38 -15.31 2.14 -18.57
C LYS A 38 -14.53 2.23 -19.86
N PHE A 39 -13.23 1.94 -19.84
CA PHE A 39 -12.34 2.26 -20.96
C PHE A 39 -11.92 1.05 -21.78
N PHE A 40 -11.91 -0.15 -21.19
CA PHE A 40 -11.22 -1.28 -21.81
C PHE A 40 -12.05 -2.56 -21.73
N SER A 41 -13.04 -2.69 -22.62
CA SER A 41 -13.86 -3.92 -22.74
C SER A 41 -13.07 -5.13 -23.26
N THR A 42 -11.88 -4.94 -23.85
CA THR A 42 -10.96 -6.02 -24.26
C THR A 42 -9.53 -5.68 -23.84
N PRO A 43 -9.14 -5.91 -22.57
CA PRO A 43 -7.80 -5.62 -22.12
C PRO A 43 -6.81 -6.63 -22.73
N ASN A 44 -5.91 -6.16 -23.59
CA ASN A 44 -4.83 -6.98 -24.18
C ASN A 44 -3.79 -7.48 -23.13
N SER A 45 -3.95 -7.14 -21.85
CA SER A 45 -2.95 -7.35 -20.80
C SER A 45 -3.59 -7.67 -19.45
N GLU A 46 -4.46 -8.69 -19.41
CA GLU A 46 -5.11 -9.19 -18.18
C GLU A 46 -4.09 -9.51 -17.06
N TRP A 47 -2.89 -9.98 -17.44
CA TRP A 47 -1.80 -10.26 -16.50
C TRP A 47 -1.30 -9.02 -15.74
N LEU A 48 -1.26 -7.84 -16.37
CA LEU A 48 -0.84 -6.59 -15.71
C LEU A 48 -1.88 -6.13 -14.68
N VAL A 49 -3.16 -6.37 -14.96
CA VAL A 49 -4.26 -6.05 -14.04
C VAL A 49 -4.15 -6.90 -12.78
N LEU A 50 -3.96 -8.20 -12.96
CA LEU A 50 -3.81 -9.14 -11.84
C LEU A 50 -2.58 -8.80 -10.99
N LEU A 51 -1.45 -8.45 -11.62
CA LEU A 51 -0.24 -8.03 -10.93
C LEU A 51 -0.47 -6.74 -10.13
N THR A 52 -1.09 -5.73 -10.75
CA THR A 52 -1.38 -4.44 -10.11
C THR A 52 -2.31 -4.61 -8.91
N PHE A 53 -3.38 -5.39 -9.08
CA PHE A 53 -4.31 -5.69 -8.00
C PHE A 53 -3.65 -6.49 -6.86
N GLY A 54 -2.83 -7.49 -7.21
CA GLY A 54 -2.05 -8.27 -6.26
C GLY A 54 -1.08 -7.41 -5.46
N CYS A 55 -0.36 -6.49 -6.11
CA CYS A 55 0.57 -5.58 -5.44
C CYS A 55 -0.16 -4.57 -4.54
N PHE A 56 -1.29 -3.98 -4.95
CA PHE A 56 -2.05 -3.09 -4.05
C PHE A 56 -2.60 -3.84 -2.83
N THR A 57 -3.11 -5.06 -3.04
CA THR A 57 -3.60 -5.91 -1.95
C THR A 57 -2.45 -6.29 -1.00
N GLY A 58 -1.30 -6.68 -1.55
CA GLY A 58 -0.09 -6.96 -0.78
C GLY A 58 0.36 -5.75 0.04
N ALA A 59 0.40 -4.57 -0.58
CA ALA A 59 0.73 -3.32 0.10
C ALA A 59 -0.20 -3.06 1.30
N ILE A 60 -1.52 -3.21 1.12
CA ILE A 60 -2.52 -3.05 2.19
C ILE A 60 -2.28 -4.04 3.33
N LEU A 61 -1.98 -5.31 3.02
CA LEU A 61 -1.70 -6.34 4.03
C LEU A 61 -0.42 -6.03 4.82
N PHE A 62 0.68 -5.71 4.14
CA PHE A 62 1.94 -5.37 4.81
C PHE A 62 1.86 -4.09 5.64
N LEU A 63 1.15 -3.07 5.14
CA LEU A 63 0.86 -1.84 5.88
C LEU A 63 -0.01 -2.12 7.11
N SER A 64 -1.00 -3.02 6.99
CA SER A 64 -1.85 -3.44 8.12
C SER A 64 -1.06 -4.19 9.20
N PHE A 65 -0.15 -5.09 8.79
CA PHE A 65 0.77 -5.75 9.73
C PHE A 65 1.72 -4.76 10.40
N ALA A 66 2.22 -3.76 9.67
CA ALA A 66 3.02 -2.69 10.25
C ALA A 66 2.20 -1.88 11.27
N ALA A 67 0.94 -1.53 10.98
CA ALA A 67 0.07 -0.82 11.93
C ALA A 67 -0.18 -1.65 13.20
N PHE A 68 -0.39 -2.96 13.06
CA PHE A 68 -0.56 -3.86 14.19
C PHE A 68 0.71 -3.94 15.04
N GLY A 69 1.89 -3.99 14.42
CA GLY A 69 3.18 -3.94 15.10
C GLY A 69 3.42 -2.64 15.86
N VAL A 70 3.05 -1.49 15.28
CA VAL A 70 3.09 -0.18 15.94
C VAL A 70 2.15 -0.16 17.15
N LEU A 71 0.92 -0.67 17.03
CA LEU A 71 -0.04 -0.77 18.13
C LEU A 71 0.45 -1.66 19.28
N LEU A 72 1.10 -2.79 18.97
CA LEU A 72 1.71 -3.66 19.97
C LEU A 72 2.84 -2.96 20.71
N SER A 73 3.63 -2.15 20.00
CA SER A 73 4.72 -1.36 20.55
C SER A 73 4.25 -0.23 21.49
N ILE A 74 2.98 0.20 21.40
CA ILE A 74 2.38 1.15 22.35
C ILE A 74 1.97 0.44 23.66
N ARG A 75 1.52 -0.83 23.58
CA ARG A 75 0.81 -1.52 24.67
C ARG A 75 1.70 -2.29 25.66
N GLY A 76 2.99 -2.52 25.38
CA GLY A 76 3.84 -3.32 26.29
C GLY A 76 5.33 -3.24 25.99
N GLU A 77 6.15 -3.98 26.75
CA GLU A 77 7.60 -4.07 26.55
C GLU A 77 7.91 -4.67 25.18
N VAL A 78 8.36 -3.81 24.28
CA VAL A 78 8.61 -4.17 22.88
C VAL A 78 9.87 -5.02 22.82
N LYS A 79 9.72 -6.31 22.49
CA LYS A 79 10.87 -7.12 22.06
C LYS A 79 11.43 -6.49 20.78
N SER A 80 12.75 -6.28 20.73
CA SER A 80 13.46 -5.74 19.55
C SER A 80 13.06 -6.45 18.23
N SER A 81 12.72 -7.74 18.28
CA SER A 81 12.21 -8.51 17.15
C SER A 81 10.91 -7.94 16.53
N VAL A 82 9.96 -7.45 17.35
CA VAL A 82 8.70 -6.87 16.86
C VAL A 82 8.95 -5.51 16.18
N GLN A 83 9.91 -4.74 16.67
CA GLN A 83 10.28 -3.46 16.08
C GLN A 83 10.92 -3.64 14.69
N HIS A 84 11.85 -4.60 14.55
CA HIS A 84 12.45 -4.93 13.26
C HIS A 84 11.41 -5.46 12.27
N PHE A 85 10.51 -6.35 12.72
CA PHE A 85 9.43 -6.86 11.89
C PHE A 85 8.52 -5.72 11.39
N THR A 86 8.13 -4.81 12.29
CA THR A 86 7.28 -3.65 11.95
C THR A 86 7.94 -2.74 10.91
N ALA A 87 9.23 -2.43 11.08
CA ALA A 87 9.97 -1.60 10.14
C ALA A 87 10.11 -2.26 8.76
N ILE A 88 10.41 -3.56 8.73
CA ILE A 88 10.55 -4.34 7.49
C ILE A 88 9.20 -4.40 6.76
N SER A 89 8.11 -4.73 7.46
CA SER A 89 6.76 -4.77 6.86
C SER A 89 6.34 -3.40 6.31
N PHE A 90 6.70 -2.31 6.99
CA PHE A 90 6.40 -0.96 6.52
C PHE A 90 7.16 -0.62 5.23
N ILE A 91 8.47 -0.89 5.17
CA ILE A 91 9.30 -0.64 3.98
C ILE A 91 8.81 -1.49 2.80
N ILE A 92 8.55 -2.77 3.02
CA ILE A 92 8.03 -3.68 1.99
C ILE A 92 6.67 -3.18 1.49
N GLY A 93 5.79 -2.73 2.39
CA GLY A 93 4.48 -2.17 2.03
C GLY A 93 4.60 -0.94 1.12
N ILE A 94 5.51 -0.01 1.44
CA ILE A 94 5.77 1.18 0.60
C ILE A 94 6.33 0.79 -0.77
N ILE A 95 7.31 -0.12 -0.81
CA ILE A 95 7.89 -0.56 -2.09
C ILE A 95 6.81 -1.21 -2.95
N CYS A 96 6.00 -2.09 -2.37
CA CYS A 96 4.90 -2.76 -3.07
C CYS A 96 3.88 -1.74 -3.58
N PHE A 97 3.56 -0.72 -2.79
CA PHE A 97 2.67 0.38 -3.19
C PHE A 97 3.22 1.18 -4.38
N ILE A 98 4.51 1.56 -4.36
CA ILE A 98 5.14 2.30 -5.47
C ILE A 98 5.18 1.44 -6.74
N VAL A 99 5.54 0.16 -6.62
CA VAL A 99 5.54 -0.77 -7.76
C VAL A 99 4.13 -0.93 -8.32
N ALA A 100 3.09 -1.01 -7.47
CA ALA A 100 1.70 -1.06 -7.89
C ALA A 100 1.29 0.20 -8.67
N LEU A 101 1.71 1.40 -8.21
CA LEU A 101 1.44 2.66 -8.91
C LEU A 101 2.12 2.73 -10.29
N ILE A 102 3.37 2.29 -10.39
CA ILE A 102 4.11 2.25 -11.65
C ILE A 102 3.43 1.28 -12.62
N SER A 103 3.05 0.09 -12.13
CA SER A 103 2.33 -0.93 -12.91
C SER A 103 0.97 -0.42 -13.39
N LEU A 104 0.20 0.23 -12.50
CA LEU A 104 -1.09 0.85 -12.83
C LEU A 104 -0.95 1.90 -13.93
N SER A 105 0.05 2.78 -13.79
CA SER A 105 0.31 3.87 -14.74
C SER A 105 0.74 3.32 -16.10
N GLY A 106 1.64 2.32 -16.10
CA GLY A 106 2.07 1.62 -17.32
C GLY A 106 0.91 0.92 -18.03
N PHE A 107 0.06 0.22 -17.27
CA PHE A 107 -1.15 -0.42 -17.79
C PHE A 107 -2.09 0.61 -18.43
N ALA A 108 -2.37 1.72 -17.74
CA ALA A 108 -3.24 2.77 -18.26
C ALA A 108 -2.71 3.36 -19.58
N LEU A 109 -1.40 3.65 -19.67
CA LEU A 109 -0.77 4.21 -20.86
C LEU A 109 -0.75 3.24 -22.05
N VAL A 110 -0.35 1.98 -21.82
CA VAL A 110 -0.29 0.95 -22.88
C VAL A 110 -1.67 0.69 -23.45
N ASN A 111 -2.67 0.58 -22.58
CA ASN A 111 -4.03 0.28 -22.99
C ASN A 111 -4.69 1.48 -23.69
N TRP A 112 -4.40 2.71 -23.23
CA TRP A 112 -4.81 3.94 -23.92
C TRP A 112 -4.24 4.05 -25.33
N TRP A 113 -2.93 3.79 -25.50
CA TRP A 113 -2.29 3.81 -26.82
C TRP A 113 -2.84 2.72 -27.74
N GLY A 114 -3.12 1.54 -27.21
CA GLY A 114 -3.75 0.45 -27.95
C GLY A 114 -5.18 0.78 -28.41
N SER A 115 -5.95 1.52 -27.60
CA SER A 115 -7.33 1.91 -27.93
C SER A 115 -7.45 2.99 -29.01
N MET A 116 -6.36 3.70 -29.36
CA MET A 116 -6.35 4.70 -30.44
C MET A 116 -5.98 4.11 -31.81
N LYS A 117 -5.67 2.81 -31.90
CA LYS A 117 -5.49 2.09 -33.17
C LYS A 117 -6.77 1.34 -33.55
#